data_AF-C7MPB4-F1
#
_entry.id   AF-C7MPB4-F1
#
_cell.length_a   1.000
_cell.length_b   1.000
_cell.length_c   1.000
_cell.angle_alpha   90.00
_cell.angle_beta   90.00
_cell.angle_gamma   90.00
#
_symmetry.space_group_name_H-M   'P 1'
#
loop_
_entity.id
_entity.type
_entity.pdbx_description
1 polymer ?
#
loop_
_entity_poly.entity_id
_entity_poly.type
_entity_poly.pdbx_seq_one_letter_code
_entity_poly.pdbx_strand_id
1 'polypeptide(L)' 'MAISYYIDERYQEENMKLGKGWINCDEDISADDYIRRHASPEYLEWYERETEEIEELHRQSPDEMW' A
#
# COMPACT_ATOMS: atom_id res chain seq x y z
N MET A 1 -5.46 -3.16 -7.82
CA MET A 1 -5.82 -1.76 -7.48
C MET A 1 -6.77 -1.69 -6.26
N ALA A 2 -6.61 -2.54 -5.24
CA ALA A 2 -7.54 -2.56 -4.09
C ALA A 2 -7.26 -1.43 -3.07
N ILE A 3 -6.01 -1.03 -2.88
CA ILE A 3 -5.62 -0.05 -1.84
C ILE A 3 -6.06 1.38 -2.21
N SER A 4 -6.24 1.70 -3.50
CA SER A 4 -6.47 3.09 -3.96
C SER A 4 -7.79 3.72 -3.49
N TYR A 5 -8.80 2.94 -3.12
CA TYR A 5 -10.09 3.46 -2.66
C TYR A 5 -10.12 3.77 -1.15
N TYR A 6 -9.17 3.22 -0.38
CA TYR A 6 -9.12 3.33 1.09
C TYR A 6 -7.98 4.22 1.60
N ILE A 7 -7.25 4.89 0.70
CA ILE A 7 -6.16 5.78 1.12
C ILE A 7 -6.75 6.98 1.88
N ASP A 8 -6.36 7.09 3.15
CA ASP A 8 -6.63 8.25 3.99
C ASP A 8 -6.10 9.52 3.29
N GLU A 9 -6.92 10.58 3.27
CA GLU A 9 -6.60 11.86 2.63
C GLU A 9 -5.24 12.41 3.08
N ARG A 10 -4.85 12.14 4.34
CA ARG A 10 -3.55 12.55 4.92
C ARG A 10 -2.34 11.93 4.20
N TYR A 11 -2.51 10.74 3.63
CA TYR A 11 -1.45 9.97 3.00
C TYR A 11 -1.52 9.96 1.48
N GLN A 12 -2.49 10.67 0.86
CA GLN A 12 -2.64 10.71 -0.60
C GLN A 12 -1.41 11.28 -1.31
N GLU A 13 -0.86 12.40 -0.83
CA GLU A 13 0.30 13.03 -1.45
C GLU A 13 1.54 12.12 -1.39
N GLU A 14 1.76 11.49 -0.23
CA GLU A 14 2.86 10.56 -0.04
C GLU A 14 2.68 9.29 -0.88
N ASN A 15 1.47 8.74 -0.93
CA ASN A 15 1.15 7.60 -1.78
C ASN A 15 1.39 7.91 -3.27
N MET A 16 1.03 9.10 -3.75
CA MET A 16 1.33 9.51 -5.12
C MET A 16 2.84 9.62 -5.37
N LYS A 17 3.61 10.13 -4.40
CA LYS A 17 5.08 10.21 -4.50
C LYS A 17 5.71 8.82 -4.53
N LEU A 18 5.30 7.93 -3.63
CA LEU A 18 5.78 6.55 -3.56
C LEU A 18 5.43 5.77 -4.83
N GLY A 19 4.19 5.87 -5.32
CA GLY A 19 3.76 5.21 -6.55
C GLY A 19 4.53 5.70 -7.78
N LYS A 20 4.75 7.01 -7.92
CA LYS A 20 5.60 7.56 -9.00
C LYS A 20 7.06 7.14 -8.83
N GLY A 21 7.57 7.08 -7.61
CA GLY A 21 8.92 6.64 -7.31
C GLY A 21 9.15 5.19 -7.70
N TRP A 22 8.20 4.31 -7.34
CA TRP A 22 8.25 2.89 -7.69
C TRP A 22 8.15 2.65 -9.20
N ILE A 23 7.24 3.32 -9.92
CA ILE A 23 7.11 3.18 -11.38
C ILE A 23 8.39 3.61 -12.12
N ASN A 24 9.10 4.61 -11.59
CA ASN A 24 10.36 5.09 -12.15
C ASN A 24 11.59 4.40 -11.53
N CYS A 25 11.39 3.41 -10.67
CA CYS A 25 12.47 2.64 -10.09
C CYS A 25 12.88 1.56 -11.11
N ASP A 26 14.14 1.62 -11.58
CA ASP A 26 14.70 0.60 -12.48
C ASP A 26 15.07 -0.70 -11.73
N GLU A 27 14.80 -0.79 -10.43
CA GLU A 27 15.02 -1.99 -9.63
C GLU A 27 13.83 -2.95 -9.75
N ASP A 28 14.12 -4.25 -9.90
CA ASP A 28 13.10 -5.31 -9.85
C ASP A 28 12.68 -5.56 -8.39
N ILE A 29 11.91 -4.63 -7.83
CA ILE A 29 11.37 -4.70 -6.47
C ILE A 29 9.85 -4.55 -6.49
N SER A 30 9.20 -5.26 -5.56
CA SER A 30 7.75 -5.15 -5.40
C SER A 30 7.36 -3.77 -4.90
N ALA A 31 6.13 -3.33 -5.21
CA ALA A 31 5.60 -2.06 -4.69
C ALA A 31 5.58 -2.03 -3.15
N ASP A 32 5.32 -3.19 -2.54
CA ASP A 32 5.30 -3.39 -1.10
C ASP A 32 6.70 -3.19 -0.49
N ASP A 33 7.73 -3.81 -1.07
CA ASP A 33 9.12 -3.60 -0.64
C ASP A 33 9.61 -2.16 -0.87
N TYR A 34 9.18 -1.53 -1.95
CA TYR A 34 9.48 -0.12 -2.22
C TYR A 34 8.89 0.79 -1.14
N ILE A 35 7.62 0.57 -0.78
CA ILE A 35 6.93 1.32 0.28
C ILE A 35 7.66 1.13 1.61
N ARG A 36 8.00 -0.10 2.01
CA ARG A 36 8.74 -0.36 3.27
C ARG A 36 10.09 0.34 3.36
N ARG A 37 10.75 0.58 2.22
CA ARG A 37 12.08 1.23 2.17
C ARG A 37 12.02 2.75 2.13
N HIS A 38 10.97 3.31 1.53
CA HIS A 38 10.92 4.72 1.16
C HIS A 38 9.79 5.53 1.81
N ALA A 39 8.81 4.87 2.41
CA ALA A 39 7.74 5.53 3.13
C ALA A 39 8.22 6.19 4.43
N SER A 40 7.50 7.21 4.86
CA SER A 40 7.62 7.74 6.21
C SER A 40 7.18 6.70 7.24
N PRO A 41 7.71 6.73 8.48
CA PRO A 41 7.30 5.80 9.52
C PRO A 41 5.79 5.83 9.79
N GLU A 42 5.17 7.02 9.78
CA GLU A 42 3.74 7.18 10.01
C GLU A 42 2.89 6.57 8.88
N TYR A 43 3.32 6.73 7.62
CA TYR A 43 2.68 6.08 6.49
C TYR A 43 2.84 4.56 6.55
N LEU A 44 4.02 4.09 6.94
CA LEU A 44 4.31 2.66 7.01
C LEU A 44 3.46 1.97 8.07
N GLU A 45 3.33 2.55 9.27
CA GLU A 45 2.45 2.03 10.33
C GLU A 45 0.99 1.95 9.87
N TRP A 46 0.51 2.98 9.17
CA TRP A 46 -0.82 2.97 8.57
C TRP A 46 -0.94 1.87 7.52
N TYR A 47 0.00 1.80 6.58
CA TYR A 47 0.00 0.85 5.47
C TYR A 47 0.02 -0.61 5.94
N GLU A 48 0.84 -0.94 6.95
CA GLU A 48 0.91 -2.28 7.52
C GLU A 48 -0.41 -2.67 8.18
N ARG A 49 -1.02 -1.76 8.96
CA ARG A 49 -2.32 -2.00 9.60
C ARG A 49 -3.42 -2.28 8.58
N GLU A 50 -3.54 -1.44 7.54
CA GLU A 50 -4.57 -1.63 6.52
C GLU A 50 -4.33 -2.91 5.70
N THR A 51 -3.06 -3.26 5.46
CA THR A 51 -2.71 -4.50 4.77
C THR A 51 -3.11 -5.73 5.58
N GLU A 52 -2.86 -5.73 6.90
CA GLU A 52 -3.31 -6.80 7.80
C GLU A 52 -4.86 -6.91 7.82
N GLU A 53 -5.57 -5.79 7.85
CA GLU A 53 -7.04 -5.78 7.80
C GLU A 53 -7.57 -6.38 6.49
N ILE A 54 -6.96 -6.02 5.35
CA ILE A 54 -7.32 -6.57 4.03
C ILE A 54 -7.00 -8.08 3.96
N GLU A 55 -5.86 -8.51 4.48
CA GLU A 55 -5.48 -9.93 4.52
C GLU A 55 -6.44 -10.75 5.40
N GLU A 56 -6.88 -10.20 6.52
CA GLU A 56 -7.85 -10.85 7.41
C GLU A 56 -9.23 -10.92 6.74
N LEU A 57 -9.68 -9.85 6.08
CA LEU A 57 -10.91 -9.88 5.27
C LEU A 57 -10.84 -10.94 4.16
N HIS A 58 -9.69 -11.04 3.47
CA HIS A 58 -9.46 -12.06 2.46
C HIS A 58 -9.49 -13.49 3.03
N ARG A 59 -9.01 -13.68 4.26
CA ARG A 59 -9.07 -14.98 4.96
C ARG A 59 -10.50 -15.38 5.31
N GLN A 60 -11.35 -14.40 5.66
CA GLN A 60 -12.73 -14.64 6.08
C GLN A 60 -13.71 -14.80 4.90
N SER A 61 -13.47 -14.12 3.78
CA SER A 61 -14.27 -14.19 2.55
C SER A 61 -13.37 -14.20 1.29
N PRO A 62 -12.75 -15.34 0.93
CA PRO A 62 -11.89 -15.42 -0.26
C PRO A 62 -12.63 -15.18 -1.59
N ASP A 63 -13.96 -15.22 -1.61
CA ASP A 63 -14.80 -15.10 -2.82
C ASP A 63 -15.39 -13.69 -3.08
N GLU A 64 -15.20 -12.70 -2.20
CA GLU A 64 -15.88 -11.38 -2.29
C GLU A 64 -15.15 -10.29 -3.11
N MET A 65 -14.02 -10.60 -3.76
CA MET A 65 -13.18 -9.63 -4.47
C MET A 65 -13.17 -9.81 -6.00
N TRP A 66 -14.35 -9.87 -6.62
CA TRP A 66 -14.51 -9.67 -8.08
C TRP A 66 -15.47 -8.52 -8.37
#